data_AF-A0A084SUJ9-F1
#
_entry.id   AF-A0A084SUJ9-F1
#
_cell.length_a   1.000
_cell.length_b   1.000
_cell.length_c   1.000
_cell.angle_alpha   90.00
_cell.angle_beta   90.00
_cell.angle_gamma   90.00
#
_symmetry.space_group_name_H-M   'P 1'
#
loop_
_entity.id
_entity.type
_entity.pdbx_description
1 polymer ?
#
loop_
_entity_poly.entity_id
_entity_poly.type
_entity_poly.pdbx_seq_one_letter_code
_entity_poly.pdbx_strand_id
1 'polypeptide(L)'
;MSTSTLSQKSIWTGRILSGLAVAFLLFDAVMKFVMDKLPPEALEAGAALQWPIERMPLVGTILLICLAFYLIPRTAILGAILLTGYLGGAVASHVRVGNPLFSHTLFPIYVAVFIWLGLFLRDARVRKMLEP
;
A
#
# COMPACT_ATOMS: atom_id res chain seq x y z
N MET A 1 -6.49 -3.16 -34.51
CA MET A 1 -6.24 -3.29 -33.06
C MET A 1 -5.75 -1.94 -32.56
N SER A 2 -6.68 -1.07 -32.19
CA SER A 2 -6.40 0.34 -31.91
C SER A 2 -5.61 0.45 -30.61
N THR A 3 -4.32 0.78 -30.69
CA THR A 3 -3.51 1.13 -29.53
C THR A 3 -4.04 2.45 -28.97
N SER A 4 -4.95 2.40 -28.00
CA SER A 4 -5.40 3.59 -27.28
C SER A 4 -4.20 4.19 -26.55
N THR A 5 -3.60 5.21 -27.14
CA THR A 5 -2.49 5.94 -26.52
C THR A 5 -3.02 6.58 -25.24
N LEU A 6 -2.38 6.28 -24.11
CA LEU A 6 -2.76 6.88 -22.82
C LEU A 6 -2.61 8.40 -22.91
N SER A 7 -3.65 9.14 -22.52
CA SER A 7 -3.56 10.60 -22.44
C SER A 7 -2.51 11.02 -21.41
N GLN A 8 -1.76 12.09 -21.70
CA GLN A 8 -0.76 12.65 -20.77
C GLN A 8 -1.36 13.00 -19.40
N LYS A 9 -2.61 13.49 -19.37
CA LYS A 9 -3.34 13.77 -18.13
C LYS A 9 -3.53 12.51 -17.29
N SER A 10 -3.95 11.40 -17.92
CA SER A 10 -4.11 10.10 -17.27
C SER A 10 -2.80 9.62 -16.64
N ILE A 11 -1.69 9.71 -17.39
CA ILE A 11 -0.37 9.28 -16.90
C ILE A 11 0.05 10.10 -15.67
N TRP A 12 -0.12 11.42 -15.71
CA TRP A 12 0.21 12.29 -14.57
C TRP A 12 -0.66 12.03 -13.35
N THR A 13 -1.98 11.89 -13.50
CA THR A 13 -2.87 11.49 -12.41
C THR A 13 -2.44 10.15 -11.83
N GLY A 14 -2.12 9.17 -12.69
CA GLY A 14 -1.64 7.86 -12.25
C GLY A 14 -0.34 7.93 -11.46
N ARG A 15 0.60 8.80 -11.86
CA ARG A 15 1.85 9.05 -11.14
C ARG A 15 1.63 9.71 -9.79
N ILE A 16 0.73 10.69 -9.69
CA ILE A 16 0.40 11.37 -8.42
C ILE A 16 -0.19 10.35 -7.44
N LEU A 17 -1.21 9.60 -7.86
CA LEU A 17 -1.84 8.57 -7.01
C LEU A 17 -0.83 7.50 -6.56
N SER A 18 0.00 7.02 -7.49
CA SER A 18 1.05 6.06 -7.18
C SER A 18 2.08 6.65 -6.20
N GLY A 19 2.46 7.91 -6.39
CA GLY A 19 3.40 8.62 -5.53
C GLY A 19 2.87 8.79 -4.11
N LEU A 20 1.60 9.16 -3.96
CA LEU A 20 0.94 9.25 -2.65
C LEU A 20 0.91 7.91 -1.93
N ALA A 21 0.52 6.84 -2.63
CA ALA A 21 0.53 5.49 -2.05
C ALA A 21 1.93 5.04 -1.66
N VAL A 22 2.93 5.24 -2.52
CA VAL A 22 4.33 4.91 -2.25
C VAL A 22 4.86 5.69 -1.05
N ALA A 23 4.63 7.00 -0.99
CA ALA A 23 5.08 7.84 0.10
C ALA A 23 4.49 7.38 1.44
N PHE A 24 3.18 7.11 1.46
CA PHE A 24 2.51 6.58 2.63
C PHE A 24 3.07 5.21 3.06
N LEU A 25 3.18 4.25 2.13
CA LEU A 25 3.67 2.90 2.45
C LEU A 25 5.13 2.89 2.87
N LEU A 26 5.96 3.76 2.27
CA LEU A 26 7.36 3.88 2.67
C LEU A 26 7.46 4.44 4.09
N PHE A 27 6.69 5.48 4.41
CA PHE A 27 6.59 6.01 5.77
C PHE A 27 6.11 4.92 6.74
N ASP A 28 5.01 4.25 6.44
CA ASP A 28 4.45 3.16 7.25
C ASP A 28 5.44 2.00 7.46
N ALA A 29 6.25 1.67 6.46
CA ALA A 29 7.27 0.64 6.57
C ALA A 29 8.44 1.08 7.46
N VAL A 30 8.94 2.31 7.27
CA VAL A 30 10.07 2.86 8.04
C VAL A 30 9.70 3.02 9.52
N MET A 31 8.48 3.49 9.81
CA MET A 31 8.01 3.65 11.18
C MET A 31 8.04 2.36 11.98
N LYS A 32 7.87 1.19 11.33
CA LYS A 32 7.94 -0.12 11.99
C LYS A 32 9.34 -0.51 12.49
N PHE A 33 10.41 0.13 12.00
CA PHE A 33 11.78 -0.11 12.46
C PHE A 33 12.22 0.79 13.62
N VAL A 34 11.46 1.84 13.90
CA VAL A 34 11.73 2.81 14.97
C VAL A 34 10.62 2.83 16.01
N MET A 35 9.67 1.90 15.92
CA MET A 35 8.48 1.86 16.75
C MET A 35 8.82 1.70 18.24
N ASP A 36 9.86 0.91 18.54
CA ASP A 36 10.42 0.72 19.88
C ASP A 36 11.02 2.00 20.49
N LYS A 37 11.33 2.99 19.66
CA LYS A 37 11.92 4.28 20.06
C LYS A 37 10.90 5.42 20.08
N LEU A 38 9.64 5.14 19.76
CA LEU A 38 8.58 6.15 19.78
C LEU A 38 8.20 6.51 21.22
N PRO A 39 7.68 7.74 21.43
CA PRO A 39 7.11 8.13 22.72
C PRO A 39 6.05 7.13 23.20
N PRO A 40 5.87 6.94 24.52
CA PRO A 40 4.85 6.05 25.08
C PRO A 40 3.46 6.28 24.48
N GLU A 41 3.10 7.53 24.21
CA GLU A 41 1.80 7.90 23.65
C GLU A 41 1.60 7.38 22.21
N ALA A 42 2.69 7.37 21.42
CA ALA A 42 2.68 6.83 20.05
C ALA A 42 2.78 5.30 20.04
N LEU A 43 3.44 4.71 21.04
CA LEU A 43 3.46 3.28 21.29
C LEU A 43 2.07 2.75 21.65
N GLU A 44 1.29 3.43 22.47
CA GLU A 44 -0.09 3.03 22.81
C GLU A 44 -1.01 3.03 21.59
N ALA A 45 -0.89 4.04 20.71
CA ALA A 45 -1.64 4.09 19.46
C ALA A 45 -1.27 2.97 18.48
N GLY A 46 0.01 2.58 18.42
CA GLY A 46 0.48 1.47 17.59
C GLY A 46 0.26 0.08 18.21
N ALA A 47 0.28 -0.01 19.53
CA ALA A 47 -0.05 -1.20 20.32
C ALA A 47 -1.54 -1.56 20.25
N ALA A 48 -2.38 -0.66 19.72
CA ALA A 48 -3.80 -0.92 19.45
C ALA A 48 -4.02 -2.16 18.56
N LEU A 49 -3.04 -2.52 17.73
CA LEU A 49 -3.09 -3.74 16.91
C LEU A 49 -2.70 -5.02 17.69
N GLN A 50 -2.21 -4.89 18.92
CA GLN A 50 -1.79 -5.97 19.81
C GLN A 50 -0.78 -6.94 19.16
N TRP A 51 0.09 -6.41 18.31
CA TRP A 51 1.23 -7.16 17.78
C TRP A 51 2.45 -6.97 18.69
N PRO A 52 3.27 -8.01 18.90
CA PRO A 52 4.54 -7.85 19.60
C PRO A 52 5.44 -6.88 18.83
N ILE A 53 5.95 -5.85 19.51
CA ILE A 53 6.75 -4.77 18.89
C ILE A 53 8.00 -5.34 18.22
N GLU A 54 8.57 -6.42 18.77
CA GLU A 54 9.76 -7.11 18.24
C GLU A 54 9.50 -7.74 16.86
N ARG A 55 8.24 -7.92 16.47
CA ARG A 55 7.83 -8.42 15.15
C ARG A 55 7.63 -7.31 14.12
N MET A 56 7.52 -6.05 14.54
CA MET A 56 7.27 -4.93 13.64
C MET A 56 8.36 -4.73 12.58
N PRO A 57 9.67 -4.85 12.88
CA PRO A 57 10.70 -4.79 11.86
C PRO A 57 10.53 -5.83 10.74
N LEU A 58 10.05 -7.04 11.07
CA LEU A 58 9.76 -8.08 10.07
C LEU A 58 8.59 -7.66 9.17
N VAL A 59 7.51 -7.13 9.76
CA VAL A 59 6.35 -6.62 9.01
C VAL A 59 6.74 -5.45 8.09
N GLY A 60 7.60 -4.55 8.56
CA GLY A 60 8.15 -3.45 7.77
C GLY A 60 9.05 -3.97 6.63
N THR A 61 9.88 -4.98 6.89
CA THR A 61 10.73 -5.61 5.87
C THR A 61 9.91 -6.23 4.74
N ILE A 62 8.85 -6.98 5.09
CA ILE A 62 7.94 -7.56 4.10
C ILE A 62 7.31 -6.47 3.24
N LEU A 63 6.82 -5.38 3.86
CA LEU A 63 6.25 -4.24 3.13
C LEU A 63 7.27 -3.61 2.18
N LEU A 64 8.51 -3.37 2.63
CA LEU A 64 9.57 -2.82 1.78
C LEU A 64 9.86 -3.69 0.56
N ILE A 65 9.87 -5.02 0.72
CA ILE A 65 10.04 -5.95 -0.40
C ILE A 65 8.88 -5.79 -1.38
N CYS A 66 7.63 -5.86 -0.92
CA CYS A 66 6.45 -5.67 -1.78
C CYS A 66 6.47 -4.32 -2.51
N LEU A 67 6.85 -3.26 -1.80
CA LEU A 67 6.96 -1.90 -2.34
C LEU A 67 8.08 -1.77 -3.38
N ALA A 68 9.22 -2.44 -3.17
CA ALA A 68 10.32 -2.48 -4.14
C ALA A 68 9.88 -3.12 -5.46
N PHE A 69 9.13 -4.24 -5.39
CA PHE A 69 8.52 -4.85 -6.58
C PHE A 69 7.55 -3.90 -7.29
N TYR A 70 6.80 -3.09 -6.55
CA TYR A 70 5.85 -2.11 -7.12
C TYR A 70 6.55 -0.94 -7.82
N LEU A 71 7.67 -0.47 -7.27
CA LEU A 71 8.43 0.66 -7.79
C LEU A 71 9.15 0.35 -9.11
N ILE A 72 9.58 -0.89 -9.32
CA ILE A 72 10.26 -1.30 -10.55
C ILE A 72 9.20 -1.47 -11.67
N PRO A 73 9.25 -0.69 -12.77
CA PRO A 73 8.20 -0.72 -13.81
C PRO A 73 7.96 -2.09 -14.44
N ARG A 74 9.01 -2.93 -14.52
CA ARG A 74 8.92 -4.29 -15.06
C ARG A 74 8.11 -5.23 -14.17
N THR A 75 8.14 -5.02 -12.86
CA THR A 75 7.48 -5.88 -11.86
C THR A 75 6.30 -5.21 -11.15
N ALA A 76 5.93 -3.99 -11.55
CA ALA A 76 4.93 -3.18 -10.86
C ALA A 76 3.58 -3.89 -10.65
N ILE A 77 3.14 -4.71 -11.60
CA ILE A 77 1.91 -5.51 -11.49
C ILE A 77 2.03 -6.54 -10.36
N LEU A 78 3.16 -7.28 -10.31
CA LEU A 78 3.44 -8.22 -9.23
C LEU A 78 3.51 -7.50 -7.89
N GLY A 79 4.18 -6.36 -7.83
CA GLY A 79 4.22 -5.51 -6.63
C GLY A 79 2.83 -5.09 -6.15
N ALA A 80 1.94 -4.69 -7.06
CA ALA A 80 0.56 -4.33 -6.72
C ALA A 80 -0.22 -5.53 -6.16
N ILE A 81 -0.04 -6.73 -6.72
CA ILE A 81 -0.63 -7.97 -6.21
C ILE A 81 -0.11 -8.29 -4.80
N LEU A 82 1.21 -8.24 -4.60
CA LEU A 82 1.83 -8.48 -3.29
C LEU A 82 1.35 -7.47 -2.24
N LEU A 83 1.29 -6.18 -2.59
CA LEU A 83 0.76 -5.12 -1.73
C LEU A 83 -0.72 -5.33 -1.41
N THR A 84 -1.51 -5.87 -2.34
CA THR A 84 -2.92 -6.22 -2.07
C THR A 84 -3.02 -7.30 -1.00
N GLY A 85 -2.19 -8.34 -1.08
CA GLY A 85 -2.10 -9.38 -0.04
C GLY A 85 -1.66 -8.82 1.31
N TYR A 86 -0.62 -7.97 1.32
CA TYR A 86 -0.13 -7.30 2.52
C TYR A 86 -1.22 -6.44 3.18
N LEU A 87 -1.91 -5.59 2.40
CA LEU A 87 -2.97 -4.71 2.87
C LEU A 87 -4.19 -5.50 3.36
N GLY A 88 -4.51 -6.64 2.74
CA GLY A 88 -5.53 -7.56 3.26
C GLY A 88 -5.23 -8.06 4.68
N GLY A 89 -3.96 -8.36 4.98
CA GLY A 89 -3.51 -8.67 6.34
C GLY A 89 -3.68 -7.52 7.33
N ALA A 90 -3.47 -6.28 6.88
CA ALA A 90 -3.72 -5.08 7.69
C ALA A 90 -5.22 -4.92 8.01
N VAL A 91 -6.10 -5.10 7.01
CA VAL A 91 -7.56 -5.10 7.22
C VAL A 91 -7.94 -6.17 8.25
N ALA A 92 -7.48 -7.42 8.07
CA ALA A 92 -7.78 -8.51 8.99
C ALA A 92 -7.31 -8.21 10.42
N SER A 93 -6.14 -7.58 10.56
CA SER A 93 -5.60 -7.18 11.87
C SER A 93 -6.48 -6.13 12.56
N HIS A 94 -6.98 -5.14 11.83
CA HIS A 94 -7.92 -4.14 12.36
C HIS A 94 -9.29 -4.73 12.72
N VAL A 95 -9.82 -5.64 11.89
CA VAL A 95 -11.06 -6.38 12.21
C VAL A 95 -10.89 -7.19 13.50
N ARG A 96 -9.75 -7.89 13.66
CA ARG A 96 -9.47 -8.73 14.83
C ARG A 96 -9.55 -7.97 16.15
N VAL A 97 -9.07 -6.73 16.18
CA VAL A 97 -9.04 -5.89 17.39
C VAL A 97 -10.27 -4.99 17.53
N GLY A 98 -11.25 -5.09 16.63
CA GLY A 98 -12.50 -4.32 16.71
C GLY A 98 -12.35 -2.82 16.38
N ASN A 99 -11.34 -2.44 15.59
CA ASN A 99 -11.12 -1.04 15.26
C ASN A 99 -12.27 -0.45 14.41
N PRO A 100 -12.50 0.89 14.47
CA PRO A 100 -13.59 1.52 13.73
C PRO A 100 -13.47 1.31 12.22
N LEU A 101 -14.60 0.95 11.60
CA LEU A 101 -14.65 0.47 10.21
C LEU A 101 -14.07 1.48 9.21
N PHE A 102 -14.60 2.70 9.20
CA PHE A 102 -14.30 3.68 8.14
C PHE A 102 -12.94 4.36 8.26
N SER A 103 -12.36 4.40 9.48
CA SER A 103 -11.11 5.12 9.73
C SER A 103 -9.87 4.22 9.76
N HIS A 104 -9.95 3.02 10.34
CA HIS A 104 -8.80 2.14 10.48
C HIS A 104 -8.93 0.89 9.60
N THR A 105 -10.08 0.23 9.67
CA THR A 105 -10.26 -1.07 9.00
C THR A 105 -10.30 -0.96 7.48
N LEU A 106 -10.99 0.05 6.93
CA LEU A 106 -11.06 0.28 5.48
C LEU A 106 -9.88 1.11 4.94
N PHE A 107 -9.07 1.70 5.81
CA PHE A 107 -7.97 2.54 5.36
C PHE A 107 -6.95 1.82 4.45
N PRO A 108 -6.51 0.59 4.75
CA PRO A 108 -5.68 -0.20 3.83
C PRO A 108 -6.34 -0.41 2.45
N ILE A 109 -7.67 -0.47 2.37
CA ILE A 109 -8.41 -0.61 1.10
C ILE A 109 -8.31 0.69 0.30
N TYR A 110 -8.43 1.86 0.93
CA TYR A 110 -8.26 3.15 0.24
C TYR A 110 -6.85 3.26 -0.36
N VAL A 111 -5.83 2.79 0.36
CA VAL A 111 -4.44 2.73 -0.15
C VAL A 111 -4.34 1.76 -1.33
N ALA A 112 -4.96 0.57 -1.26
CA ALA A 112 -5.00 -0.38 -2.36
C ALA A 112 -5.64 0.23 -3.61
N VAL A 113 -6.72 1.00 -3.46
CA VAL A 113 -7.37 1.73 -4.57
C VAL A 113 -6.38 2.71 -5.21
N PHE A 114 -5.59 3.44 -4.42
CA PHE A 114 -4.62 4.39 -4.97
C PHE A 114 -3.50 3.69 -5.75
N ILE A 115 -3.04 2.53 -5.28
CA ILE A 115 -2.07 1.68 -5.99
C ILE A 115 -2.62 1.24 -7.34
N TRP A 116 -3.79 0.60 -7.34
CA TRP A 116 -4.39 0.03 -8.55
C TRP A 116 -4.87 1.08 -9.54
N LEU A 117 -5.55 2.13 -9.07
CA LEU A 117 -5.98 3.24 -9.92
C LEU A 117 -4.77 3.99 -10.48
N GLY A 118 -3.75 4.22 -9.66
CA GLY A 118 -2.49 4.81 -10.08
C GLY A 118 -1.84 4.03 -11.22
N LEU A 119 -1.80 2.70 -11.10
CA LEU A 119 -1.25 1.79 -12.10
C LEU A 119 -2.12 1.73 -13.37
N PHE A 120 -3.43 1.59 -13.24
CA PHE A 120 -4.40 1.57 -14.35
C PHE A 120 -4.34 2.85 -15.22
N LEU A 121 -4.07 3.99 -14.59
CA LEU A 121 -3.99 5.28 -15.30
C LEU A 121 -2.66 5.51 -16.02
N ARG A 122 -1.57 4.85 -15.59
CA ARG A 122 -0.21 5.05 -16.13
C ARG A 122 0.39 3.88 -16.90
N ASP A 123 -0.20 2.68 -16.82
CA ASP A 123 0.31 1.46 -17.43
C ASP A 123 -0.73 0.83 -18.36
N ALA A 124 -0.42 0.84 -19.66
CA ALA A 124 -1.30 0.30 -20.70
C ALA A 124 -1.51 -1.22 -20.56
N ARG A 125 -0.56 -1.94 -19.96
CA ARG A 125 -0.67 -3.39 -19.74
C ARG A 125 -1.77 -3.71 -18.74
N VAL A 126 -1.83 -2.94 -17.65
CA VAL A 126 -2.85 -3.09 -16.61
C VAL A 126 -4.22 -2.65 -17.12
N ARG A 127 -4.28 -1.55 -17.87
CA ARG A 127 -5.51 -1.10 -18.51
C ARG A 127 -6.10 -2.19 -19.41
N LYS A 128 -5.29 -2.74 -20.32
CA LYS A 128 -5.71 -3.84 -21.22
C LYS A 128 -6.15 -5.10 -20.47
N MET A 129 -5.61 -5.37 -19.28
CA MET A 129 -5.96 -6.54 -18.47
C MET A 129 -7.32 -6.38 -17.75
N LEU A 130 -7.69 -5.15 -17.39
CA LEU A 130 -8.88 -4.85 -16.59
C LEU A 130 -10.04 -4.29 -17.42
N GLU A 131 -9.79 -3.89 -18.66
CA GLU A 131 -10.86 -3.55 -19.62
C GLU A 131 -11.64 -4.82 -19.99
N PRO A 132 -12.99 -4.78 -19.92
CA PRO A 132 -13.86 -5.91 -20.24
C PRO A 132 -13.92 -6.25 -21.74
#